data_AF-A0AA36IB78-F1
#
_entry.id   AF-A0AA36IB78-F1
#
_cell.length_a   1.000
_cell.length_b   1.000
_cell.length_c   1.000
_cell.angle_alpha   90.00
_cell.angle_beta   90.00
_cell.angle_gamma   90.00
#
_symmetry.space_group_name_H-M   'P 1'
#
loop_
_entity.id
_entity.type
_entity.pdbx_description
1 polymer ?
#
loop_
_entity_poly.entity_id
_entity_poly.type
_entity_poly.pdbx_seq_one_letter_code
_entity_poly.pdbx_strand_id
1 'polypeptide(L)'
;MWGESVPGYAAALASVDDAPVLIVDEMASLPIPALHRLLSAEVPLILLLGTLSGAEGTGAAIEEKVFKELGSDSAEACHHASLPSGVSKRDFIKLSLQEPVRYKLGDPVEQWLDSLLYLDVPAPPADPEAYGVVGRAKFLEIDPRSEDPLVPEVMGLLRGHYRTSPNDLTRLVMDSHIRTFALVSNEGKGPPAVVVVAIEETPERLGSSGAPVHQTHLLAHGVEKEFPHLALARQRGLRPWRVVAAPASRGRGFGQRALQLLEAHVRGLGTFDWLGVSFGLTAQLFRFWSRAKYRAVVMSHAPNDLTGEMSMKMLLPLSDAPPGQ
;
A
#
# COMPACT_ATOMS: atom_id res chain seq x y z
N MET A 1 -9.09 11.35 13.89
CA MET A 1 -10.31 11.61 14.67
C MET A 1 -11.50 10.74 14.23
N TRP A 2 -11.30 9.48 13.82
CA TRP A 2 -12.38 8.57 13.37
C TRP A 2 -12.65 7.39 14.33
N GLY A 3 -11.96 7.31 15.47
CA GLY A 3 -12.12 6.22 16.45
C GLY A 3 -13.14 6.49 17.57
N GLU A 4 -13.48 7.75 17.82
CA GLU A 4 -14.50 8.18 18.80
C GLU A 4 -15.72 8.84 18.14
N SER A 5 -15.66 9.09 16.83
CA SER A 5 -16.68 9.86 16.11
C SER A 5 -17.75 9.01 15.43
N VAL A 6 -17.68 7.67 15.48
CA VAL A 6 -18.78 6.80 15.07
C VAL A 6 -19.79 6.79 16.21
N PRO A 7 -20.94 7.47 16.09
CA PRO A 7 -21.92 7.54 17.17
C PRO A 7 -22.33 6.12 17.56
N GLY A 8 -22.19 5.78 18.85
CA GLY A 8 -22.56 4.46 19.37
C GLY A 8 -21.46 3.40 19.35
N TYR A 9 -20.26 3.63 18.79
CA TYR A 9 -19.19 2.61 18.80
C TYR A 9 -18.70 2.25 20.21
N ALA A 10 -18.46 3.24 21.07
CA ALA A 10 -18.07 3.01 22.46
C ALA A 10 -19.22 2.42 23.30
N ALA A 11 -20.47 2.80 23.01
CA ALA A 11 -21.65 2.27 23.67
C ALA A 11 -21.94 0.82 23.25
N ALA A 12 -21.74 0.48 21.97
CA ALA A 12 -21.84 -0.87 21.44
C ALA A 12 -20.76 -1.76 22.08
N LEU A 13 -19.49 -1.34 22.09
CA LEU A 13 -18.43 -2.12 22.75
C LEU A 13 -18.70 -2.38 24.24
N ALA A 14 -19.36 -1.45 24.95
CA ALA A 14 -19.71 -1.61 26.36
C ALA A 14 -20.89 -2.56 26.62
N SER A 15 -21.69 -2.89 25.61
CA SER A 15 -22.86 -3.79 25.70
C SER A 15 -22.72 -5.08 24.89
N VAL A 16 -21.60 -5.25 24.18
CA VAL A 16 -21.38 -6.36 23.26
C VAL A 16 -21.16 -7.69 23.98
N ASP A 17 -20.54 -7.71 25.16
CA ASP A 17 -20.18 -8.98 25.82
C ASP A 17 -21.40 -9.79 26.30
N ASP A 18 -22.58 -9.17 26.44
CA ASP A 18 -23.84 -9.85 26.79
C ASP A 18 -24.69 -10.23 25.55
N ALA A 19 -24.23 -9.94 24.33
CA ALA A 19 -25.00 -10.17 23.11
C ALA A 19 -24.79 -11.60 22.54
N PRO A 20 -25.86 -12.29 22.07
CA PRO A 20 -25.71 -13.59 21.44
C PRO A 20 -25.07 -13.53 20.05
N VAL A 21 -25.18 -12.39 19.35
CA VAL A 21 -24.66 -12.17 18.00
C VAL A 21 -24.18 -10.73 17.86
N LEU A 22 -23.02 -10.54 17.25
CA LEU A 22 -22.50 -9.25 16.79
C LEU A 22 -22.53 -9.18 15.27
N ILE A 23 -23.13 -8.14 14.70
CA ILE A 23 -23.13 -7.88 13.26
C ILE A 23 -22.35 -6.60 13.00
N VAL A 24 -21.33 -6.68 12.15
CA VAL A 24 -20.51 -5.55 11.73
C VAL A 24 -20.76 -5.33 10.24
N ASP A 25 -21.50 -4.29 9.92
CA ASP A 25 -21.72 -3.87 8.53
C ASP A 25 -20.62 -2.92 8.06
N GLU A 26 -20.32 -2.97 6.76
CA GLU A 26 -19.25 -2.21 6.09
C GLU A 26 -17.90 -2.26 6.83
N MET A 27 -17.46 -3.46 7.21
CA MET A 27 -16.25 -3.68 7.99
C MET A 27 -14.99 -3.05 7.36
N ALA A 28 -14.97 -2.89 6.02
CA ALA A 28 -13.87 -2.31 5.27
C ALA A 28 -13.62 -0.83 5.58
N SER A 29 -14.63 -0.14 6.14
CA SER A 29 -14.52 1.24 6.61
C SER A 29 -13.89 1.37 7.99
N LEU A 30 -13.80 0.28 8.76
CA LEU A 30 -13.30 0.32 10.13
C LEU A 30 -11.77 0.32 10.17
N PRO A 31 -11.17 1.09 11.10
CA PRO A 31 -9.77 0.93 11.42
C PRO A 31 -9.44 -0.50 11.85
N ILE A 32 -8.29 -1.02 11.44
CA ILE A 32 -7.85 -2.38 11.81
C ILE A 32 -7.84 -2.59 13.34
N PRO A 33 -7.36 -1.64 14.18
CA PRO A 33 -7.43 -1.80 15.64
C PRO A 33 -8.87 -1.86 16.17
N ALA A 34 -9.81 -1.16 15.52
CA ALA A 34 -11.21 -1.20 15.89
C ALA A 34 -11.81 -2.58 15.56
N LEU A 35 -11.47 -3.13 14.40
CA LEU A 35 -11.88 -4.47 13.99
C LEU A 35 -11.31 -5.55 14.91
N HIS A 36 -10.04 -5.46 15.32
CA HIS A 36 -9.43 -6.42 16.26
C HIS A 36 -10.15 -6.43 17.61
N ARG A 37 -10.56 -5.26 18.11
CA ARG A 37 -11.37 -5.18 19.34
C ARG A 37 -12.73 -5.87 19.18
N LEU A 38 -13.42 -5.63 18.07
CA LEU A 38 -14.71 -6.29 17.78
C LEU A 38 -14.55 -7.81 17.66
N LEU A 39 -13.49 -8.28 17.03
CA LEU A 39 -13.18 -9.71 16.91
C LEU A 39 -12.86 -10.38 18.25
N SER A 40 -12.49 -9.60 19.27
CA SER A 40 -12.14 -10.09 20.62
C SER A 40 -13.30 -10.10 21.59
N ALA A 41 -14.43 -9.48 21.24
CA ALA A 41 -15.65 -9.50 22.02
C ALA A 41 -16.06 -10.93 22.39
N GLU A 42 -16.60 -11.18 23.58
CA GLU A 42 -16.96 -12.53 24.05
C GLU A 42 -18.34 -13.02 23.56
N VAL A 43 -18.68 -12.74 22.30
CA VAL A 43 -19.96 -13.15 21.70
C VAL A 43 -19.91 -14.54 21.02
N PRO A 44 -20.99 -15.33 21.03
CA PRO A 44 -21.03 -16.63 20.36
C PRO A 44 -20.81 -16.57 18.83
N LEU A 45 -21.37 -15.56 18.16
CA LEU A 45 -21.32 -15.42 16.69
C LEU A 45 -21.00 -13.98 16.29
N ILE A 46 -20.04 -13.82 15.38
CA ILE A 46 -19.71 -12.53 14.75
C ILE A 46 -19.97 -12.65 13.25
N LEU A 47 -20.81 -11.78 12.70
CA LEU A 47 -21.05 -11.63 11.27
C LEU A 47 -20.34 -10.37 10.79
N LEU A 48 -19.40 -10.53 9.86
CA LEU A 48 -18.69 -9.43 9.23
C LEU A 48 -19.19 -9.29 7.80
N LEU A 49 -19.72 -8.12 7.47
CA LEU A 49 -20.21 -7.76 6.14
C LEU A 49 -19.34 -6.63 5.60
N GLY A 50 -19.00 -6.68 4.32
CA GLY A 50 -18.26 -5.60 3.67
C GLY A 50 -17.77 -5.97 2.28
N THR A 51 -17.34 -4.95 1.56
CA THR A 51 -16.86 -5.08 0.18
C THR A 51 -15.34 -5.24 0.16
N LEU A 52 -14.85 -6.41 -0.20
CA LEU A 52 -13.41 -6.69 -0.24
C LEU A 52 -12.76 -6.28 -1.56
N SER A 53 -13.51 -6.38 -2.65
CA SER A 53 -13.08 -6.09 -4.03
C SER A 53 -14.08 -5.19 -4.72
N GLY A 54 -13.61 -4.20 -5.48
CA GLY A 54 -14.45 -3.29 -6.26
C GLY A 54 -13.91 -1.85 -6.26
N ALA A 55 -14.71 -0.93 -6.78
CA ALA A 55 -14.36 0.49 -6.92
C ALA A 55 -14.06 1.20 -5.59
N GLU A 56 -14.46 0.64 -4.44
CA GLU A 56 -14.18 1.26 -3.14
C GLU A 56 -12.83 0.80 -2.54
N GLY A 57 -12.27 -0.33 -2.99
CA GLY A 57 -10.86 -0.69 -2.78
C GLY A 57 -10.33 -0.77 -1.34
N THR A 58 -11.19 -0.73 -0.32
CA THR A 58 -10.81 -0.62 1.10
C THR A 58 -10.53 -1.96 1.78
N GLY A 59 -11.09 -3.07 1.29
CA GLY A 59 -11.02 -4.37 1.98
C GLY A 59 -9.75 -5.19 1.75
N ALA A 60 -8.90 -4.85 0.77
CA ALA A 60 -7.65 -5.57 0.52
C ALA A 60 -6.70 -5.54 1.73
N ALA A 61 -6.71 -4.45 2.51
CA ALA A 61 -5.96 -4.33 3.76
C ALA A 61 -6.40 -5.34 4.80
N ILE A 62 -7.72 -5.50 4.94
CA ILE A 62 -8.34 -6.38 5.91
C ILE A 62 -8.12 -7.83 5.50
N GLU A 63 -8.25 -8.12 4.21
CA GLU A 63 -7.99 -9.46 3.71
C GLU A 63 -6.54 -9.89 3.96
N GLU A 64 -5.57 -9.00 3.70
CA GLU A 64 -4.15 -9.30 3.90
C GLU A 64 -3.74 -9.33 5.39
N LYS A 65 -4.20 -8.36 6.20
CA LYS A 65 -3.74 -8.19 7.59
C LYS A 65 -4.62 -8.90 8.63
N VAL A 66 -5.89 -9.17 8.34
CA VAL A 66 -6.84 -9.73 9.32
C VAL A 66 -7.25 -11.14 8.93
N PHE A 67 -7.77 -11.35 7.72
CA PHE A 67 -8.28 -12.66 7.32
C PHE A 67 -7.19 -13.71 7.13
N LYS A 68 -6.01 -13.29 6.65
CA LYS A 68 -4.87 -14.19 6.57
C LYS A 68 -4.45 -14.72 7.94
N GLU A 69 -4.55 -13.91 9.00
CA GLU A 69 -4.24 -14.33 10.37
C GLU A 69 -5.35 -15.21 10.97
N LEU A 70 -6.61 -15.02 10.57
CA LEU A 70 -7.74 -15.84 11.01
C LEU A 70 -7.83 -17.20 10.32
N GLY A 71 -7.35 -17.32 9.08
CA GLY A 71 -7.46 -18.53 8.26
C GLY A 71 -6.28 -19.52 8.37
N SER A 72 -5.22 -19.18 9.11
CA SER A 72 -4.03 -20.04 9.24
C SER A 72 -4.01 -20.82 10.55
N ASP A 73 -4.10 -22.14 10.47
CA ASP A 73 -3.72 -23.10 11.53
C ASP A 73 -2.19 -23.20 11.76
N SER A 74 -1.39 -22.34 11.12
CA SER A 74 0.06 -22.50 11.04
C SER A 74 0.83 -21.30 11.56
N ALA A 75 1.95 -21.62 12.23
CA ALA A 75 2.87 -20.78 13.01
C ALA A 75 3.62 -19.67 12.23
N GLU A 76 3.06 -19.13 11.15
CA GLU A 76 3.62 -18.02 10.38
C GLU A 76 2.68 -16.81 10.38
N ALA A 77 2.24 -16.41 11.58
CA ALA A 77 1.61 -15.11 11.78
C ALA A 77 2.62 -14.02 11.41
N CYS A 78 2.37 -13.31 10.31
CA CYS A 78 2.99 -12.02 10.08
C CYS A 78 2.67 -11.13 11.31
N HIS A 79 3.67 -10.58 11.98
CA HIS A 79 3.52 -9.80 13.22
C HIS A 79 2.82 -8.43 13.04
N HIS A 80 1.87 -8.29 12.12
CA HIS A 80 1.18 -7.03 11.83
C HIS A 80 -0.06 -6.92 12.71
N ALA A 81 0.15 -6.47 13.94
CA ALA A 81 -0.85 -6.38 15.00
C ALA A 81 -1.42 -7.76 15.38
N SER A 82 -0.66 -8.53 16.15
CA SER A 82 -1.09 -9.81 16.71
C SER A 82 -2.57 -9.77 17.12
N LEU A 83 -3.39 -10.64 16.53
CA LEU A 83 -4.76 -10.87 16.99
C LEU A 83 -4.79 -10.94 18.52
N PRO A 84 -5.71 -10.25 19.20
CA PRO A 84 -5.75 -10.27 20.65
C PRO A 84 -5.95 -11.69 21.18
N SER A 85 -5.45 -11.93 22.39
CA SER A 85 -5.51 -13.22 23.07
C SER A 85 -6.97 -13.67 23.23
N GLY A 86 -7.44 -14.61 22.42
CA GLY A 86 -8.82 -15.12 22.48
C GLY A 86 -9.49 -15.32 21.11
N VAL A 87 -9.08 -14.56 20.09
CA VAL A 87 -9.67 -14.66 18.74
C VAL A 87 -9.36 -16.01 18.07
N SER A 88 -8.20 -16.59 18.37
CA SER A 88 -7.69 -17.85 17.80
C SER A 88 -8.49 -19.12 18.14
N LYS A 89 -9.60 -19.01 18.89
CA LYS A 89 -10.48 -20.14 19.23
C LYS A 89 -11.76 -20.21 18.39
N ARG A 90 -11.97 -19.25 17.48
CA ARG A 90 -13.18 -19.17 16.66
C ARG A 90 -12.97 -19.77 15.28
N ASP A 91 -13.97 -20.50 14.79
CA ASP A 91 -14.01 -20.92 13.40
C ASP A 91 -14.29 -19.71 12.49
N PHE A 92 -13.47 -19.55 11.46
CA PHE A 92 -13.64 -18.49 10.46
C PHE A 92 -14.17 -19.09 9.16
N ILE A 93 -15.36 -18.65 8.74
CA ILE A 93 -15.99 -19.06 7.49
C ILE A 93 -16.14 -17.83 6.60
N LYS A 94 -15.46 -17.84 5.45
CA LYS A 94 -15.60 -16.80 4.43
C LYS A 94 -16.66 -17.21 3.41
N LEU A 95 -17.73 -16.40 3.31
CA LEU A 95 -18.73 -16.50 2.26
C LEU A 95 -18.56 -15.32 1.29
N SER A 96 -18.90 -15.51 0.02
CA SER A 96 -18.78 -14.47 -1.00
C SER A 96 -20.03 -14.43 -1.86
N LEU A 97 -20.61 -13.23 -2.01
CA LEU A 97 -21.73 -12.97 -2.88
C LEU A 97 -21.20 -12.47 -4.22
N GLN A 98 -21.55 -13.15 -5.31
CA GLN A 98 -21.08 -12.82 -6.66
C GLN A 98 -22.21 -12.48 -7.63
N GLU A 99 -23.43 -12.94 -7.37
CA GLU A 99 -24.56 -12.69 -8.27
C GLU A 99 -25.12 -11.27 -8.05
N PRO A 100 -25.08 -10.39 -9.07
CA PRO A 100 -25.61 -9.04 -8.94
C PRO A 100 -27.13 -9.06 -8.87
N VAL A 101 -27.70 -8.21 -8.00
CA VAL A 101 -29.16 -8.07 -7.85
C VAL A 101 -29.76 -6.92 -8.65
N ARG A 102 -28.93 -5.96 -9.09
CA ARG A 102 -29.37 -4.74 -9.80
C ARG A 102 -29.35 -4.88 -11.32
N TYR A 103 -28.45 -5.69 -11.84
CA TYR A 103 -28.22 -5.90 -13.26
C TYR A 103 -28.00 -7.39 -13.52
N LYS A 104 -28.06 -7.77 -14.79
CA LYS A 104 -27.89 -9.16 -15.20
C LYS A 104 -26.41 -9.56 -15.06
N LEU A 105 -26.18 -10.82 -14.70
CA LEU A 105 -24.85 -11.41 -14.78
C LEU A 105 -24.27 -11.25 -16.20
N GLY A 106 -23.05 -10.71 -16.30
CA GLY A 106 -22.39 -10.45 -17.57
C GLY A 106 -22.90 -9.21 -18.31
N ASP A 107 -23.31 -8.17 -17.57
CA ASP A 107 -23.65 -6.86 -18.15
C ASP A 107 -22.45 -6.28 -18.93
N PRO A 108 -22.61 -5.91 -20.22
CA PRO A 108 -21.52 -5.34 -21.01
C PRO A 108 -20.96 -4.03 -20.46
N VAL A 109 -21.79 -3.22 -19.79
CA VAL A 109 -21.34 -1.95 -19.18
C VAL A 109 -20.45 -2.24 -17.97
N GLU A 110 -20.80 -3.24 -17.17
CA GLU A 110 -19.98 -3.67 -16.04
C GLU A 110 -18.65 -4.24 -16.52
N GLN A 111 -18.66 -5.10 -17.54
CA GLN A 111 -17.43 -5.63 -18.13
C GLN A 111 -16.52 -4.52 -18.66
N TRP A 112 -17.09 -3.53 -19.34
CA TRP A 112 -16.33 -2.37 -19.81
C TRP A 112 -15.72 -1.59 -18.64
N LEU A 113 -16.48 -1.35 -17.58
CA LEU A 113 -16.02 -0.64 -16.39
C LEU A 113 -14.92 -1.42 -15.66
N ASP A 114 -15.08 -2.73 -15.54
CA ASP A 114 -14.08 -3.62 -14.96
C ASP A 114 -12.79 -3.57 -15.75
N SER A 115 -12.84 -3.74 -17.07
CA SER A 115 -11.64 -3.62 -17.92
C SER A 115 -11.00 -2.24 -17.87
N LEU A 116 -11.80 -1.15 -17.82
CA LEU A 116 -11.30 0.22 -17.72
C LEU A 116 -10.55 0.46 -16.40
N LEU A 117 -11.09 -0.08 -15.30
CA LEU A 117 -10.49 0.00 -13.96
C LEU A 117 -9.52 -1.16 -13.68
N TYR A 118 -9.25 -1.98 -14.70
CA TYR A 118 -8.45 -3.18 -14.69
C TYR A 118 -8.97 -4.30 -13.75
N LEU A 119 -10.16 -4.19 -13.16
CA LEU A 119 -10.69 -5.07 -12.09
C LEU A 119 -10.70 -6.56 -12.46
N ASP A 120 -10.78 -6.87 -13.75
CA ASP A 120 -10.77 -8.19 -14.38
C ASP A 120 -9.36 -8.77 -14.61
N VAL A 121 -8.28 -8.01 -14.33
CA VAL A 121 -6.91 -8.49 -14.49
C VAL A 121 -6.66 -9.70 -13.55
N PRO A 122 -6.15 -10.83 -14.10
CA PRO A 122 -5.84 -12.01 -13.30
C PRO A 122 -4.89 -11.72 -12.14
N ALA A 123 -5.06 -12.46 -11.05
CA ALA A 123 -4.12 -12.42 -9.94
C ALA A 123 -2.71 -12.83 -10.41
N PRO A 124 -1.65 -12.23 -9.83
CA PRO A 124 -0.28 -12.59 -10.17
C PRO A 124 -0.02 -14.08 -9.91
N PRO A 125 0.85 -14.74 -10.69
CA PRO A 125 1.14 -16.16 -10.52
C PRO A 125 1.48 -16.54 -9.06
N ALA A 126 0.80 -17.57 -8.56
CA ALA A 126 1.04 -18.09 -7.21
C ALA A 126 2.34 -18.91 -7.12
N ASP A 127 2.79 -19.46 -8.24
CA ASP A 127 4.02 -20.23 -8.33
C ASP A 127 5.27 -19.32 -8.27
N PRO A 128 6.14 -19.47 -7.26
CA PRO A 128 7.39 -18.73 -7.19
C PRO A 128 8.30 -18.95 -8.42
N GLU A 129 8.24 -20.09 -9.10
CA GLU A 129 9.11 -20.37 -10.26
C GLU A 129 8.84 -19.43 -11.45
N ALA A 130 7.60 -18.93 -11.58
CA ALA A 130 7.21 -17.96 -12.61
C ALA A 130 8.04 -16.67 -12.58
N TYR A 131 8.59 -16.30 -11.42
CA TYR A 131 9.41 -15.09 -11.24
C TYR A 131 10.91 -15.32 -11.47
N GLY A 132 11.34 -16.57 -11.69
CA GLY A 132 12.73 -16.91 -11.98
C GLY A 132 13.71 -16.41 -10.91
N VAL A 133 14.90 -15.99 -11.37
CA VAL A 133 15.99 -15.54 -10.50
C VAL A 133 16.13 -14.00 -10.52
N VAL A 134 16.34 -13.42 -9.34
CA VAL A 134 16.42 -11.96 -9.14
C VAL A 134 17.46 -11.28 -10.04
N GLY A 135 18.61 -11.93 -10.27
CA GLY A 135 19.70 -11.36 -11.07
C GLY A 135 19.38 -11.17 -12.56
N ARG A 136 18.37 -11.89 -13.09
CA ARG A 136 17.91 -11.78 -14.48
C ARG A 136 16.69 -10.88 -14.64
N ALA A 137 16.19 -10.29 -13.56
CA ALA A 137 15.08 -9.37 -13.64
C ALA A 137 15.52 -8.05 -14.28
N LYS A 138 14.68 -7.50 -15.16
CA LYS A 138 14.89 -6.18 -15.77
C LYS A 138 14.04 -5.15 -15.06
N PHE A 139 14.59 -3.96 -14.89
CA PHE A 139 13.89 -2.82 -14.33
C PHE A 139 13.50 -1.90 -15.47
N LEU A 140 12.20 -1.74 -15.68
CA LEU A 140 11.61 -1.02 -16.79
C LEU A 140 10.81 0.16 -16.25
N GLU A 141 10.91 1.30 -16.90
CA GLU A 141 9.99 2.41 -16.68
C GLU A 141 8.77 2.22 -17.59
N ILE A 142 7.58 2.24 -17.00
CA ILE A 142 6.32 1.93 -17.67
C ILE A 142 5.47 3.20 -17.70
N ASP A 143 5.03 3.63 -18.87
CA ASP A 143 4.01 4.67 -19.00
C ASP A 143 2.62 4.02 -18.90
N PRO A 144 1.83 4.28 -17.84
CA PRO A 144 0.51 3.70 -17.67
C PRO A 144 -0.50 4.07 -18.78
N ARG A 145 -0.19 5.07 -19.63
CA ARG A 145 -1.00 5.48 -20.79
C ARG A 145 -0.66 4.73 -22.06
N SER A 146 0.43 3.97 -22.05
CA SER A 146 0.89 3.25 -23.24
C SER A 146 0.09 1.97 -23.48
N GLU A 147 0.19 1.45 -24.71
CA GLU A 147 -0.35 0.14 -25.08
C GLU A 147 0.61 -1.02 -24.74
N ASP A 148 1.56 -0.80 -23.81
CA ASP A 148 2.49 -1.84 -23.40
C ASP A 148 1.72 -3.00 -22.74
N PRO A 149 1.94 -4.26 -23.17
CA PRO A 149 1.23 -5.42 -22.64
C PRO A 149 1.46 -5.65 -21.14
N LEU A 150 2.48 -5.05 -20.53
CA LEU A 150 2.71 -5.10 -19.09
C LEU A 150 1.80 -4.16 -18.29
N VAL A 151 1.18 -3.14 -18.92
CA VAL A 151 0.35 -2.16 -18.21
C VAL A 151 -0.78 -2.83 -17.42
N PRO A 152 -1.60 -3.75 -18.00
CA PRO A 152 -2.62 -4.46 -17.24
C PRO A 152 -2.06 -5.20 -16.03
N GLU A 153 -0.94 -5.93 -16.17
CA GLU A 153 -0.32 -6.67 -15.07
C GLU A 153 0.24 -5.75 -13.97
N VAL A 154 0.85 -4.63 -14.35
CA VAL A 154 1.34 -3.59 -13.43
C VAL A 154 0.18 -2.97 -12.66
N MET A 155 -0.90 -2.60 -13.35
CA MET A 155 -2.09 -1.99 -12.74
C MET A 155 -2.82 -2.99 -11.83
N GLY A 156 -2.95 -4.24 -12.26
CA GLY A 156 -3.49 -5.34 -11.46
C GLY A 156 -2.70 -5.55 -10.17
N LEU A 157 -1.36 -5.57 -10.26
CA LEU A 157 -0.52 -5.70 -9.08
C LEU A 157 -0.67 -4.50 -8.13
N LEU A 158 -0.76 -3.27 -8.65
CA LEU A 158 -0.96 -2.06 -7.84
C LEU A 158 -2.29 -2.05 -7.10
N ARG A 159 -3.36 -2.62 -7.67
CA ARG A 159 -4.65 -2.76 -6.97
C ARG A 159 -4.58 -3.69 -5.77
N GLY A 160 -3.72 -4.73 -5.82
CA GLY A 160 -3.48 -5.62 -4.69
C GLY A 160 -2.86 -4.95 -3.47
N HIS A 161 -2.48 -3.67 -3.56
CA HIS A 161 -2.02 -2.91 -2.41
C HIS A 161 -3.19 -2.41 -1.56
N TYR A 162 -3.07 -2.57 -0.25
CA TYR A 162 -4.08 -2.33 0.79
C TYR A 162 -4.74 -0.93 0.85
N ARG A 163 -4.42 -0.02 -0.05
CA ARG A 163 -4.90 1.37 -0.04
C ARG A 163 -5.05 1.95 -1.45
N THR A 164 -5.38 1.12 -2.44
CA THR A 164 -5.53 1.56 -3.83
C THR A 164 -7.00 1.76 -4.16
N SER A 165 -7.36 3.02 -4.40
CA SER A 165 -8.67 3.43 -4.92
C SER A 165 -8.60 3.64 -6.43
N PRO A 166 -9.74 3.62 -7.16
CA PRO A 166 -9.79 4.01 -8.57
C PRO A 166 -9.25 5.41 -8.82
N ASN A 167 -9.44 6.34 -7.87
CA ASN A 167 -8.86 7.68 -7.94
C ASN A 167 -7.32 7.64 -7.97
N ASP A 168 -6.69 6.67 -7.32
CA ASP A 168 -5.24 6.49 -7.43
C ASP A 168 -4.84 6.13 -8.85
N LEU A 169 -5.61 5.27 -9.56
CA LEU A 169 -5.35 4.94 -10.97
C LEU A 169 -5.43 6.18 -11.85
N THR A 170 -6.46 7.02 -11.68
CA THR A 170 -6.56 8.29 -12.41
C THR A 170 -5.33 9.17 -12.18
N ARG A 171 -4.82 9.23 -10.94
CA ARG A 171 -3.63 10.02 -10.62
C ARG A 171 -2.36 9.46 -11.25
N LEU A 172 -2.19 8.13 -11.26
CA LEU A 172 -1.06 7.47 -11.94
C LEU A 172 -0.98 7.86 -13.42
N VAL A 173 -2.13 8.03 -14.07
CA VAL A 173 -2.23 8.34 -15.50
C VAL A 173 -2.10 9.84 -15.77
N MET A 174 -2.63 10.70 -14.88
CA MET A 174 -2.78 12.14 -15.14
C MET A 174 -1.63 13.01 -14.59
N ASP A 175 -0.95 12.60 -13.52
CA ASP A 175 0.12 13.42 -12.92
C ASP A 175 1.47 13.08 -13.55
N SER A 176 2.01 14.02 -14.34
CA SER A 176 3.29 13.87 -15.05
C SER A 176 4.51 13.71 -14.14
N HIS A 177 4.38 13.95 -12.84
CA HIS A 177 5.46 13.78 -11.86
C HIS A 177 5.38 12.42 -11.16
N ILE A 178 4.38 11.61 -11.49
CA ILE A 178 4.31 10.21 -11.07
C ILE A 178 5.00 9.35 -12.12
N ARG A 179 5.93 8.54 -11.67
CA ARG A 179 6.68 7.59 -12.48
C ARG A 179 6.44 6.19 -11.99
N THR A 180 6.21 5.28 -12.93
CA THR A 180 5.93 3.88 -12.62
C THR A 180 7.06 3.02 -13.16
N PHE A 181 7.58 2.14 -12.31
CA PHE A 181 8.63 1.22 -12.65
C PHE A 181 8.21 -0.21 -12.34
N ALA A 182 8.57 -1.15 -13.20
CA ALA A 182 8.33 -2.57 -13.00
C ALA A 182 9.65 -3.33 -13.02
N LEU A 183 9.87 -4.15 -11.98
CA LEU A 183 10.90 -5.18 -11.98
C LEU A 183 10.29 -6.46 -12.55
N VAL A 184 10.62 -6.77 -13.80
CA VAL A 184 10.02 -7.85 -14.58
C VAL A 184 10.96 -9.04 -14.63
N SER A 185 10.46 -10.23 -14.31
CA SER A 185 11.24 -11.47 -14.29
C SER A 185 11.63 -11.93 -15.70
N ASN A 186 12.43 -13.01 -15.76
CA ASN A 186 12.75 -13.73 -17.01
C ASN A 186 13.23 -12.80 -18.14
N GLU A 187 14.20 -11.94 -17.82
CA GLU A 187 14.80 -10.98 -18.76
C GLU A 187 13.80 -9.99 -19.38
N GLY A 188 12.76 -9.63 -18.62
CA GLY A 188 11.72 -8.69 -19.05
C GLY A 188 10.57 -9.32 -19.84
N LYS A 189 10.46 -10.66 -19.83
CA LYS A 189 9.39 -11.39 -20.52
C LYS A 189 8.41 -12.10 -19.60
N GLY A 190 8.71 -12.16 -18.30
CA GLY A 190 7.84 -12.78 -17.30
C GLY A 190 6.89 -11.77 -16.65
N PRO A 191 6.12 -12.19 -15.64
CA PRO A 191 5.26 -11.29 -14.88
C PRO A 191 6.07 -10.24 -14.08
N PRO A 192 5.47 -9.08 -13.74
CA PRO A 192 6.08 -8.11 -12.86
C PRO A 192 6.22 -8.69 -11.45
N ALA A 193 7.47 -8.80 -10.98
CA ALA A 193 7.78 -9.26 -9.62
C ALA A 193 7.55 -8.16 -8.58
N VAL A 194 7.87 -6.91 -8.95
CA VAL A 194 7.71 -5.71 -8.11
C VAL A 194 7.31 -4.54 -8.97
N VAL A 195 6.35 -3.75 -8.54
CA VAL A 195 6.04 -2.43 -9.10
C VAL A 195 6.40 -1.35 -8.10
N VAL A 196 7.08 -0.32 -8.57
CA VAL A 196 7.41 0.88 -7.80
C VAL A 196 6.76 2.08 -8.46
N VAL A 197 5.83 2.73 -7.75
CA VAL A 197 5.31 4.04 -8.15
C VAL A 197 6.02 5.07 -7.31
N ALA A 198 6.62 6.06 -7.97
CA ALA A 198 7.35 7.13 -7.32
C ALA A 198 6.83 8.50 -7.74
N ILE A 199 6.86 9.46 -6.82
CA ILE A 199 6.45 10.84 -7.04
C ILE A 199 7.71 11.70 -7.04
N GLU A 200 7.91 12.49 -8.09
CA GLU A 200 8.94 13.54 -8.10
C GLU A 200 8.48 14.70 -7.21
N GLU A 201 9.26 14.98 -6.17
CA GLU A 201 9.08 16.15 -5.30
C GLU A 201 10.08 17.21 -5.75
N THR A 202 9.61 18.20 -6.50
CA THR A 202 10.47 19.27 -7.05
C THR A 202 10.14 20.62 -6.41
N PRO A 203 11.10 21.57 -6.35
CA PRO A 203 10.85 22.89 -5.77
C PRO A 203 9.67 23.64 -6.41
N GLU A 204 9.45 23.44 -7.70
CA GLU A 204 8.32 24.03 -8.44
C GLU A 204 6.96 23.50 -7.91
N ARG A 205 6.89 22.21 -7.55
CA ARG A 205 5.69 21.61 -6.91
C ARG A 205 5.54 21.99 -5.45
N LEU A 206 6.66 22.22 -4.77
CA LEU A 206 6.73 22.44 -3.33
C LEU A 206 6.50 23.90 -2.94
N GLY A 207 6.62 24.82 -3.91
CA GLY A 207 6.13 26.19 -3.80
C GLY A 207 7.21 27.23 -3.57
N SER A 208 7.92 27.60 -4.63
CA SER A 208 8.64 28.88 -4.73
C SER A 208 7.73 30.04 -5.23
N SER A 209 6.46 29.80 -5.57
CA SER A 209 5.63 30.74 -6.35
C SER A 209 4.25 31.09 -5.76
N GLY A 210 3.93 30.70 -4.52
CA GLY A 210 2.60 30.95 -3.95
C GLY A 210 1.46 30.15 -4.62
N ALA A 211 1.78 29.18 -5.48
CA ALA A 211 0.81 28.21 -5.98
C ALA A 211 0.34 27.31 -4.82
N PRO A 212 -0.97 26.99 -4.72
CA PRO A 212 -1.48 26.09 -3.71
C PRO A 212 -0.79 24.73 -3.88
N VAL A 213 0.03 24.38 -2.90
CA VAL A 213 0.69 23.09 -2.79
C VAL A 213 -0.41 22.02 -2.88
N HIS A 214 -0.46 21.29 -3.99
CA HIS A 214 -1.41 20.20 -4.15
C HIS A 214 -1.25 19.26 -2.96
N GLN A 215 -2.35 18.93 -2.29
CA GLN A 215 -2.47 18.26 -0.98
C GLN A 215 -1.85 16.83 -0.87
N THR A 216 -0.83 16.50 -1.67
CA THR A 216 -0.04 15.27 -1.53
C THR A 216 1.05 15.43 -0.49
N HIS A 217 0.71 15.58 0.80
CA HIS A 217 1.57 15.32 1.98
C HIS A 217 3.04 15.02 1.62
N LEU A 218 3.77 16.08 1.26
CA LEU A 218 5.10 15.96 0.66
C LEU A 218 6.04 15.53 1.77
N LEU A 219 6.80 14.47 1.52
CA LEU A 219 7.78 13.99 2.48
C LEU A 219 8.75 15.13 2.82
N ALA A 220 9.12 15.95 1.83
CA ALA A 220 9.92 17.14 2.02
C ALA A 220 9.30 18.10 3.05
N HIS A 221 8.07 18.55 2.85
CA HIS A 221 7.38 19.47 3.77
C HIS A 221 7.24 18.89 5.18
N GLY A 222 6.88 17.61 5.25
CA GLY A 222 6.71 16.91 6.52
C GLY A 222 8.02 16.68 7.28
N VAL A 223 9.17 16.68 6.62
CA VAL A 223 10.49 16.62 7.26
C VAL A 223 10.99 18.01 7.60
N GLU A 224 10.85 18.99 6.71
CA GLU A 224 11.29 20.37 6.96
C GLU A 224 10.57 21.05 8.11
N LYS A 225 9.31 20.68 8.39
CA LYS A 225 8.60 21.17 9.58
C LYS A 225 9.34 20.85 10.88
N GLU A 226 9.99 19.69 10.95
CA GLU A 226 10.76 19.26 12.12
C GLU A 226 12.25 19.63 12.00
N PHE A 227 12.79 19.60 10.78
CA PHE A 227 14.20 19.86 10.47
C PHE A 227 14.36 20.86 9.32
N PRO A 228 14.12 22.17 9.54
CA PRO A 228 14.14 23.18 8.47
C PRO A 228 15.48 23.31 7.76
N HIS A 229 16.58 22.98 8.44
CA HIS A 229 17.95 23.06 7.91
C HIS A 229 18.22 22.08 6.77
N LEU A 230 17.42 21.02 6.61
CA LEU A 230 17.59 20.07 5.51
C LEU A 230 17.17 20.62 4.15
N ALA A 231 16.33 21.68 4.13
CA ALA A 231 15.92 22.39 2.91
C ALA A 231 15.46 21.47 1.75
N LEU A 232 14.81 20.33 2.07
CA LEU A 232 14.38 19.33 1.08
C LEU A 232 13.42 19.88 0.04
N ALA A 233 12.62 20.90 0.39
CA ALA A 233 11.70 21.56 -0.53
C ALA A 233 12.39 22.42 -1.58
N ARG A 234 13.68 22.72 -1.40
CA ARG A 234 14.53 23.39 -2.38
C ARG A 234 15.34 22.42 -3.23
N GLN A 235 15.22 21.12 -2.97
CA GLN A 235 15.92 20.05 -3.65
C GLN A 235 14.96 19.24 -4.51
N ARG A 236 15.49 18.51 -5.48
CA ARG A 236 14.70 17.59 -6.31
C ARG A 236 14.78 16.18 -5.73
N GLY A 237 13.68 15.70 -5.18
CA GLY A 237 13.56 14.36 -4.61
C GLY A 237 12.73 13.42 -5.47
N LEU A 238 12.98 12.12 -5.32
CA LEU A 238 12.07 11.09 -5.80
C LEU A 238 11.59 10.23 -4.63
N ARG A 239 10.28 10.19 -4.43
CA ARG A 239 9.65 9.45 -3.34
C ARG A 239 8.93 8.21 -3.87
N PRO A 240 9.46 6.99 -3.68
CA PRO A 240 8.64 5.78 -3.71
C PRO A 240 7.38 5.96 -2.86
N TRP A 241 6.25 6.07 -3.55
CA TRP A 241 4.93 6.21 -2.96
C TRP A 241 4.31 4.83 -2.72
N ARG A 242 4.50 3.90 -3.66
CA ARG A 242 4.06 2.51 -3.54
C ARG A 242 5.17 1.58 -4.00
N VAL A 243 5.43 0.53 -3.23
CA VAL A 243 6.30 -0.59 -3.60
C VAL A 243 5.51 -1.87 -3.39
N VAL A 244 5.06 -2.47 -4.47
CA VAL A 244 4.15 -3.63 -4.43
C VAL A 244 4.87 -4.82 -5.01
N ALA A 245 5.12 -5.83 -4.19
CA ALA A 245 5.69 -7.10 -4.62
C ALA A 245 4.59 -8.14 -4.78
N ALA A 246 4.63 -8.88 -5.89
CA ALA A 246 3.78 -10.04 -6.09
C ALA A 246 3.91 -11.02 -4.90
N PRO A 247 2.82 -11.63 -4.39
CA PRO A 247 2.87 -12.46 -3.19
C PRO A 247 3.96 -13.54 -3.22
N ALA A 248 4.09 -14.26 -4.33
CA ALA A 248 5.07 -15.33 -4.52
C ALA A 248 6.52 -14.83 -4.76
N SER A 249 6.74 -13.54 -4.97
CA SER A 249 8.07 -12.93 -5.10
C SER A 249 8.60 -12.36 -3.77
N ARG A 250 7.75 -12.23 -2.74
CA ARG A 250 8.11 -11.69 -1.42
C ARG A 250 9.14 -12.58 -0.71
N GLY A 251 10.01 -11.97 0.08
CA GLY A 251 11.07 -12.68 0.83
C GLY A 251 12.25 -13.17 -0.02
N ARG A 252 12.18 -13.10 -1.35
CA ARG A 252 13.22 -13.63 -2.27
C ARG A 252 14.21 -12.60 -2.79
N GLY A 253 14.14 -11.35 -2.31
CA GLY A 253 15.09 -10.28 -2.63
C GLY A 253 14.71 -9.39 -3.82
N PHE A 254 13.62 -9.68 -4.55
CA PHE A 254 13.16 -8.83 -5.67
C PHE A 254 12.92 -7.37 -5.27
N GLY A 255 12.29 -7.12 -4.12
CA GLY A 255 12.06 -5.75 -3.64
C GLY A 255 13.35 -4.97 -3.37
N GLN A 256 14.37 -5.63 -2.80
CA GLN A 256 15.68 -4.99 -2.59
C GLN A 256 16.37 -4.70 -3.93
N ARG A 257 16.28 -5.62 -4.88
CA ARG A 257 16.82 -5.42 -6.23
C ARG A 257 16.13 -4.27 -6.95
N ALA A 258 14.81 -4.14 -6.83
CA ALA A 258 14.05 -3.03 -7.40
C ALA A 258 14.55 -1.68 -6.85
N LEU A 259 14.74 -1.56 -5.53
CA LEU A 259 15.26 -0.32 -4.92
C LEU A 259 16.70 -0.01 -5.34
N GLN A 260 17.56 -1.02 -5.45
CA GLN A 260 18.94 -0.83 -5.94
C GLN A 260 18.96 -0.32 -7.38
N LEU A 261 18.11 -0.88 -8.24
CA LEU A 261 18.01 -0.47 -9.64
C LEU A 261 17.35 0.91 -9.78
N LEU A 262 16.37 1.23 -8.94
CA LEU A 262 15.82 2.58 -8.83
C LEU A 262 16.91 3.59 -8.43
N GLU A 263 17.68 3.30 -7.38
CA GLU A 263 18.79 4.17 -6.96
C GLU A 263 19.79 4.38 -8.10
N ALA A 264 20.22 3.31 -8.77
CA ALA A 264 21.15 3.39 -9.89
C ALA A 264 20.58 4.21 -11.07
N HIS A 265 19.31 4.01 -11.42
CA HIS A 265 18.61 4.78 -12.45
C HIS A 265 18.58 6.26 -12.13
N VAL A 266 18.16 6.60 -10.90
CA VAL A 266 18.01 8.00 -10.45
C VAL A 266 19.37 8.70 -10.35
N ARG A 267 20.41 8.01 -9.84
CA ARG A 267 21.79 8.51 -9.87
C ARG A 267 22.28 8.75 -11.30
N GLY A 268 21.94 7.85 -12.23
CA GLY A 268 22.29 7.98 -13.65
C GLY A 268 21.65 9.19 -14.34
N LEU A 269 20.48 9.63 -13.89
CA LEU A 269 19.85 10.87 -14.37
C LEU A 269 20.59 12.13 -13.88
N GLY A 270 21.24 12.07 -12.71
CA GLY A 270 22.06 13.17 -12.17
C GLY A 270 21.28 14.41 -11.73
N THR A 271 19.95 14.36 -11.71
CA THR A 271 19.08 15.51 -11.40
C THR A 271 18.34 15.43 -10.07
N PHE A 272 18.58 14.38 -9.28
CA PHE A 272 17.91 14.16 -7.99
C PHE A 272 18.90 14.19 -6.85
N ASP A 273 18.54 14.87 -5.77
CA ASP A 273 19.37 15.07 -4.59
C ASP A 273 19.11 14.00 -3.53
N TRP A 274 17.90 13.43 -3.48
CA TRP A 274 17.52 12.45 -2.47
C TRP A 274 16.42 11.48 -2.94
N LEU A 275 16.41 10.28 -2.35
CA LEU A 275 15.26 9.38 -2.34
C LEU A 275 14.61 9.38 -0.96
N GLY A 276 13.29 9.33 -0.91
CA GLY A 276 12.56 9.34 0.36
C GLY A 276 11.39 8.38 0.40
N VAL A 277 10.99 7.92 1.58
CA VAL A 277 9.79 7.11 1.77
C VAL A 277 9.05 7.53 3.03
N SER A 278 7.72 7.43 2.99
CA SER A 278 6.85 7.51 4.17
C SER A 278 5.96 6.28 4.24
N PHE A 279 5.99 5.55 5.37
CA PHE A 279 5.23 4.30 5.53
C PHE A 279 4.77 4.09 6.99
N GLY A 280 3.79 3.22 7.21
CA GLY A 280 3.38 2.78 8.55
C GLY A 280 4.46 1.90 9.18
N LEU A 281 4.99 2.31 10.33
CA LEU A 281 6.15 1.72 10.97
C LEU A 281 5.84 0.30 11.44
N THR A 282 6.49 -0.66 10.80
CA THR A 282 6.56 -2.06 11.23
C THR A 282 8.01 -2.52 11.20
N ALA A 283 8.37 -3.52 12.01
CA ALA A 283 9.73 -4.03 12.04
C ALA A 283 10.18 -4.57 10.66
N GLN A 284 9.26 -5.18 9.91
CA GLN A 284 9.53 -5.70 8.57
C GLN A 284 9.84 -4.58 7.57
N LEU A 285 9.00 -3.54 7.50
CA LEU A 285 9.22 -2.42 6.59
C LEU A 285 10.45 -1.60 6.99
N PHE A 286 10.66 -1.38 8.29
CA PHE A 286 11.86 -0.70 8.77
C PHE A 286 13.15 -1.43 8.36
N ARG A 287 13.21 -2.76 8.53
CA ARG A 287 14.34 -3.58 8.06
C ARG A 287 14.49 -3.56 6.55
N PHE A 288 13.38 -3.60 5.81
CA PHE A 288 13.39 -3.51 4.34
C PHE A 288 14.04 -2.21 3.86
N TRP A 289 13.60 -1.06 4.37
CA TRP A 289 14.15 0.24 3.98
C TRP A 289 15.58 0.46 4.50
N SER A 290 15.89 0.00 5.72
CA SER A 290 17.24 0.09 6.28
C SER A 290 18.26 -0.73 5.48
N ARG A 291 17.89 -1.92 4.98
CA ARG A 291 18.76 -2.73 4.09
C ARG A 291 19.02 -2.04 2.75
N ALA A 292 18.07 -1.24 2.28
CA ALA A 292 18.23 -0.36 1.12
C ALA A 292 18.97 0.94 1.46
N LYS A 293 19.59 1.05 2.64
CA LYS A 293 20.41 2.18 3.11
C LYS A 293 19.65 3.49 3.37
N TYR A 294 18.33 3.47 3.36
CA TYR A 294 17.53 4.61 3.82
C TYR A 294 17.75 4.81 5.32
N ARG A 295 17.83 6.07 5.76
CA ARG A 295 18.05 6.49 7.14
C ARG A 295 16.78 7.11 7.70
N ALA A 296 16.39 6.72 8.91
CA ALA A 296 15.23 7.30 9.58
C ALA A 296 15.47 8.78 9.93
N VAL A 297 14.44 9.61 9.71
CA VAL A 297 14.51 11.05 9.96
C VAL A 297 13.39 11.50 10.89
N VAL A 298 12.15 11.13 10.57
CA VAL A 298 10.96 11.55 11.33
C VAL A 298 10.09 10.34 11.63
N MET A 299 9.61 10.25 12.87
CA MET A 299 8.54 9.35 13.27
C MET A 299 7.37 10.19 13.79
N SER A 300 6.15 9.93 13.34
CA SER A 300 4.98 10.67 13.80
C SER A 300 4.76 10.49 15.31
N HIS A 301 4.26 11.54 15.97
CA HIS A 301 3.92 11.50 17.39
C HIS A 301 2.63 10.75 17.70
N ALA A 302 1.74 10.61 16.70
CA ALA A 302 0.48 9.91 16.83
C ALA A 302 0.33 8.85 15.73
N PRO A 303 -0.34 7.72 16.03
CA PRO A 303 -0.62 6.68 15.05
C PRO A 303 -1.63 7.16 14.00
N ASN A 304 -1.60 6.55 12.82
CA ASN A 304 -2.59 6.76 11.79
C ASN A 304 -3.95 6.24 12.26
N ASP A 305 -5.01 7.04 12.09
CA ASP A 305 -6.37 6.66 12.51
C ASP A 305 -6.87 5.34 11.87
N LEU A 306 -6.46 5.02 10.64
CA LEU A 306 -6.94 3.86 9.90
C LEU A 306 -6.17 2.57 10.26
N THR A 307 -4.84 2.65 10.35
CA THR A 307 -3.99 1.47 10.58
C THR A 307 -3.57 1.28 12.03
N GLY A 308 -3.65 2.32 12.86
CA GLY A 308 -3.09 2.32 14.22
C GLY A 308 -1.57 2.38 14.27
N GLU A 309 -0.88 2.50 13.12
CA GLU A 309 0.58 2.48 13.03
C GLU A 309 1.15 3.91 13.05
N MET A 310 2.28 4.12 13.74
CA MET A 310 3.06 5.37 13.62
C MET A 310 3.60 5.49 12.19
N SER A 311 3.65 6.70 11.63
CA SER A 311 4.27 6.92 10.32
C SER A 311 5.76 7.18 10.47
N MET A 312 6.58 6.51 9.66
CA MET A 312 8.04 6.69 9.60
C MET A 312 8.43 7.30 8.26
N LYS A 313 9.26 8.34 8.28
CA LYS A 313 9.90 8.94 7.11
C LYS A 313 11.38 8.62 7.11
N MET A 314 11.86 8.06 6.01
CA MET A 314 13.28 7.74 5.82
C MET A 314 13.81 8.36 4.53
N LEU A 315 15.09 8.77 4.53
CA LEU A 315 15.78 9.41 3.41
C LEU A 315 17.06 8.66 3.03
N LEU A 316 17.39 8.70 1.75
CA LEU A 316 18.67 8.27 1.18
C LEU A 316 19.22 9.44 0.35
N PRO A 317 20.27 10.13 0.81
CA PRO A 317 20.90 11.19 0.03
C PRO A 317 21.60 10.59 -1.20
N LEU A 318 21.44 11.25 -2.34
CA LEU A 318 22.03 10.85 -3.63
C LEU A 318 23.24 11.71 -4.00
N SER A 319 23.30 12.95 -3.56
CA SER A 319 24.49 13.78 -3.68
C SER A 319 25.44 13.56 -2.50
N ASP A 320 26.76 13.64 -2.75
CA ASP A 320 27.79 13.65 -1.70
C ASP A 320 27.86 15.01 -0.97
N ALA A 321 27.08 16.00 -1.43
CA ALA A 321 26.96 17.27 -0.75
C ALA A 321 26.18 17.05 0.56
N PRO A 322 26.74 17.41 1.74
CA PRO A 322 25.97 17.37 2.97
C PRO A 322 24.75 18.29 2.80
N PRO A 323 23.54 17.87 3.23
CA PRO A 323 22.39 18.75 3.20
C PRO A 323 22.66 19.93 4.15
N GLY A 324 22.95 21.11 3.58
CA GLY A 324 23.10 22.37 4.30
C GLY A 324 24.54 22.88 4.50
N GLN A 325 25.27 23.15 3.41
CA GLN A 325 26.28 24.21 3.40
C GLN A 325 25.81 25.40 2.56
#